data_AF-A0A0C3PB40-F1
#
_entry.id   AF-A0A0C3PB40-F1
#
_cell.length_a   1.000
_cell.length_b   1.000
_cell.length_c   1.000
_cell.angle_alpha   90.00
_cell.angle_beta   90.00
_cell.angle_gamma   90.00
#
_symmetry.space_group_name_H-M   'P 1'
#
loop_
_entity.id
_entity.type
_entity.pdbx_description
1 polymer ?
#
loop_
_entity_poly.entity_id
_entity_poly.type
_entity_poly.pdbx_seq_one_letter_code
_entity_poly.pdbx_strand_id
1 'polypeptide(L)' 'WPPQSPDMNPIEHLWNHIKQELNKYSTWPKVEFGSFGRVAVVWNNIDPGVYQNLIESMPRRVQAVIKA' A
#
# COMPACT_ATOMS: atom_id res chain seq x y z
N TRP A 1 15.17 2.29 6.39
CA TRP A 1 14.66 0.92 6.20
C TRP A 1 15.83 -0.02 6.15
N PRO A 2 15.80 -1.15 6.88
CA PRO A 2 16.85 -2.16 6.76
C PRO A 2 16.93 -2.63 5.30
N PRO A 3 18.13 -2.88 4.76
CA PRO A 3 18.27 -3.59 3.49
C PRO A 3 17.49 -4.90 3.54
N GLN A 4 16.83 -5.28 2.44
CA GLN A 4 16.04 -6.51 2.32
C GLN A 4 14.79 -6.64 3.22
N SER A 5 14.37 -5.57 3.92
CA SER A 5 13.10 -5.54 4.68
C SER A 5 12.07 -4.59 4.04
N PRO A 6 11.53 -4.91 2.84
CA PRO A 6 10.47 -4.11 2.23
C PRO A 6 9.18 -4.16 3.06
N ASP A 7 8.99 -5.25 3.81
CA ASP A 7 7.95 -5.46 4.81
C ASP A 7 7.99 -4.42 5.92
N MET A 8 9.07 -3.65 6.05
CA MET A 8 9.19 -2.58 7.00
C MET A 8 8.81 -1.23 6.38
N ASN A 9 8.83 -1.05 5.05
CA ASN A 9 8.52 0.23 4.38
C ASN A 9 7.00 0.52 4.26
N PRO A 10 6.43 1.51 4.99
CA PRO A 10 5.00 1.83 4.95
C PRO A 10 4.50 2.20 3.55
N ILE A 11 5.34 2.81 2.71
CA ILE A 11 4.90 3.18 1.36
C ILE A 11 4.67 1.93 0.48
N GLU A 12 5.44 0.86 0.68
CA GLU A 12 5.24 -0.40 -0.04
C GLU A 12 3.95 -1.09 0.40
N HIS A 13 3.60 -0.98 1.68
CA HIS A 13 2.32 -1.48 2.20
C HIS A 13 1.13 -0.70 1.61
N LEU A 14 1.25 0.63 1.51
CA LEU A 14 0.25 1.45 0.83
C LEU A 14 0.13 1.08 -0.65
N TRP A 15 1.24 0.88 -1.34
CA TRP A 15 1.23 0.41 -2.73
C TRP A 15 0.56 -0.94 -2.88
N ASN A 16 0.78 -1.86 -1.94
CA ASN A 16 0.09 -3.14 -1.93
C ASN A 16 -1.43 -2.98 -1.75
N HIS A 17 -1.86 -2.11 -0.83
CA HIS A 17 -3.28 -1.79 -0.64
C HIS A 17 -3.91 -1.22 -1.92
N ILE A 18 -3.24 -0.27 -2.57
CA ILE A 18 -3.71 0.31 -3.84
C ILE A 18 -3.83 -0.75 -4.92
N LYS A 19 -2.85 -1.66 -5.05
CA LYS A 19 -2.92 -2.78 -6.01
C LYS A 19 -4.11 -3.69 -5.73
N GLN A 20 -4.41 -3.97 -4.45
CA GLN A 20 -5.59 -4.76 -4.08
C GLN A 20 -6.90 -4.08 -4.47
N GLU A 21 -7.04 -2.77 -4.20
CA GLU A 21 -8.21 -2.00 -4.62
C GLU A 21 -8.34 -1.93 -6.15
N LEU A 22 -7.22 -1.74 -6.87
CA LEU A 22 -7.21 -1.73 -8.33
C LEU A 22 -7.59 -3.10 -8.94
N ASN A 23 -7.25 -4.20 -8.27
CA ASN A 23 -7.64 -5.55 -8.69
C ASN A 23 -9.15 -5.81 -8.54
N LYS A 24 -9.88 -4.99 -7.78
CA LYS A 24 -11.35 -5.08 -7.69
C LYS A 24 -12.06 -4.57 -8.94
N TYR A 25 -11.37 -3.80 -9.79
CA TYR A 25 -11.96 -3.35 -11.05
C TYR A 25 -12.06 -4.52 -12.03
N SER A 26 -13.25 -4.73 -12.59
CA SER A 26 -13.53 -5.81 -13.55
C SER A 26 -12.83 -5.66 -14.90
N THR A 27 -12.39 -4.45 -15.25
CA THR A 27 -11.74 -4.13 -16.52
C THR A 27 -10.60 -3.18 -16.26
N TRP A 28 -9.48 -3.28 -16.97
CA TRP A 28 -8.41 -2.27 -16.91
C TRP A 28 -8.56 -1.26 -18.05
N PRO A 29 -8.19 0.02 -17.84
CA PRO A 29 -8.16 1.01 -18.92
C PRO A 29 -7.19 0.56 -20.02
N LYS A 30 -7.59 0.69 -21.29
CA LYS A 30 -6.73 0.36 -22.44
C LYS A 30 -5.64 1.40 -22.72
N VAL A 31 -5.76 2.58 -22.11
CA VAL A 31 -4.87 3.73 -22.30
C VAL A 31 -4.14 3.99 -20.99
N GLU A 32 -2.84 4.21 -21.07
CA GLU A 32 -1.95 4.43 -19.92
C GLU A 32 -2.41 5.59 -19.02
N PHE A 33 -2.90 6.70 -19.60
CA PHE A 33 -3.50 7.80 -18.85
C PHE A 33 -4.72 7.38 -18.02
N GLY A 34 -5.53 6.45 -18.53
CA GLY A 34 -6.66 5.89 -17.78
C GLY A 34 -6.21 5.10 -16.57
N SER A 35 -5.06 4.43 -16.65
CA SER A 35 -4.42 3.70 -15.56
C SER A 35 -4.03 4.63 -14.41
N PHE A 36 -3.37 5.76 -14.72
CA PHE A 36 -3.01 6.78 -13.73
C PHE A 36 -4.23 7.42 -13.07
N GLY A 37 -5.29 7.68 -13.85
CA GLY A 37 -6.54 8.21 -13.31
C GLY A 37 -7.14 7.32 -12.21
N ARG A 38 -7.15 6.00 -12.41
CA ARG A 38 -7.65 5.06 -11.40
C ARG A 38 -6.76 4.95 -10.18
N VAL A 39 -5.44 4.94 -10.37
CA VAL A 39 -4.50 5.00 -9.24
C VAL A 39 -4.76 6.25 -8.40
N ALA A 40 -4.94 7.41 -9.03
CA ALA A 40 -5.24 8.65 -8.33
C ALA A 40 -6.59 8.60 -7.59
N VAL A 41 -7.63 8.02 -8.20
CA VAL A 41 -8.92 7.84 -7.53
C VAL A 41 -8.78 6.94 -6.30
N VAL A 42 -8.12 5.79 -6.43
CA VAL A 42 -7.91 4.87 -5.30
C VAL A 42 -7.11 5.58 -4.22
N TRP A 43 -5.99 6.22 -4.57
CA TRP A 43 -5.12 6.96 -3.63
C TRP A 43 -5.90 7.98 -2.80
N ASN A 44 -6.72 8.82 -3.45
CA ASN A 44 -7.48 9.86 -2.77
C ASN A 44 -8.64 9.33 -1.93
N ASN A 45 -9.09 8.08 -2.14
CA ASN A 45 -10.17 7.44 -1.40
C ASN A 45 -9.68 6.46 -0.32
N ILE A 46 -8.37 6.33 -0.10
CA ILE A 46 -7.85 5.50 0.99
C ILE A 46 -8.32 6.09 2.32
N ASP A 47 -8.98 5.25 3.13
CA ASP A 47 -9.48 5.64 4.43
C ASP A 47 -8.33 6.05 5.39
N PRO A 48 -8.46 7.17 6.13
CA PRO A 48 -7.48 7.60 7.14
C PRO A 48 -7.04 6.50 8.12
N GLY A 49 -7.96 5.59 8.47
CA GLY A 49 -7.71 4.44 9.33
C GLY A 49 -6.72 3.44 8.75
N VAL A 50 -6.60 3.32 7.43
CA VAL A 50 -5.57 2.49 6.79
C VAL A 50 -4.18 3.01 7.13
N TYR A 51 -3.97 4.33 7.06
CA TYR A 51 -2.70 4.96 7.41
C TYR A 51 -2.41 4.83 8.91
N GLN A 52 -3.42 5.07 9.76
CA GLN A 52 -3.29 4.97 11.21
C GLN A 52 -2.91 3.54 11.63
N ASN A 53 -3.63 2.54 11.14
CA ASN A 53 -3.34 1.13 11.42
C ASN A 53 -1.93 0.73 10.96
N LEU A 54 -1.48 1.27 9.82
CA LEU A 54 -0.14 1.00 9.30
C LEU A 54 0.94 1.56 10.24
N ILE A 55 0.76 2.79 10.74
CA ILE A 55 1.68 3.42 11.69
C ILE A 55 1.67 2.65 13.02
N GLU A 56 0.49 2.32 13.55
CA GLU A 56 0.34 1.57 14.80
C GLU A 56 0.91 0.14 14.71
N SER A 57 0.97 -0.44 13.52
CA SER A 57 1.60 -1.75 13.29
C SER A 57 3.13 -1.73 13.38
N MET A 58 3.77 -0.56 13.27
CA MET A 58 5.23 -0.44 13.13
C MET A 58 6.01 -1.05 14.29
N PRO A 59 5.67 -0.82 15.58
CA PRO A 59 6.42 -1.43 16.69
C PRO A 59 6.45 -2.96 16.61
N ARG A 60 5.33 -3.57 16.22
CA ARG A 60 5.22 -5.03 16.06
C ARG A 60 6.08 -5.55 14.91
N ARG A 61 6.09 -4.84 13.78
CA ARG A 61 6.91 -5.20 12.60
C ARG A 61 8.40 -5.07 12.91
N VAL A 62 8.81 -4.03 13.62
CA VAL A 62 10.19 -3.85 14.09
C VAL A 62 10.60 -5.02 14.98
N GLN A 63 9.77 -5.40 15.96
CA GLN A 63 10.06 -6.55 16.82
C GLN A 63 10.17 -7.87 16.04
N ALA A 64 9.34 -8.06 15.02
CA ALA A 64 9.41 -9.24 14.16
C ALA A 64 10.74 -9.32 13.41
N VAL A 65 11.24 -8.20 12.89
CA VAL A 65 12.56 -8.14 12.23
C VAL A 65 13.71 -8.37 13.20
N ILE A 66 13.63 -7.86 14.43
CA ILE A 66 14.67 -8.10 15.45
C ILE A 66 14.74 -9.58 15.85
N LYS A 67 13.60 -10.28 15.81
CA LYS A 67 13.50 -11.70 16.19
C LYS A 67 13.88 -12.67 15.05
N ALA A 68 13.80 -12.22 13.80
CA ALA A 68 14.10 -13.02 12.61
C ALA A 68 15.61 -13.23 12.42
#